data_AF-A0A1B3LIU0-F1
#
_entry.id   AF-A0A1B3LIU0-F1
#
_cell.length_a   1.000
_cell.length_b   1.000
_cell.length_c   1.000
_cell.angle_alpha   90.00
_cell.angle_beta   90.00
_cell.angle_gamma   90.00
#
_symmetry.space_group_name_H-M   'P 1'
#
loop_
_entity.id
_entity.type
_entity.pdbx_description
1 polymer ?
#
loop_
_entity_poly.entity_id
_entity_poly.type
_entity_poly.pdbx_seq_one_letter_code
_entity_poly.pdbx_strand_id
1 'polypeptide(L)'
;MANLTLVIDDELLQKARIRAASEGTSVNAVVREQIARYASGREARLRALADLDALVDRLQPSSGDGWTFDRNDIYEERMSPHGPAREQ
;
A
#
# COMPACT_ATOMS: atom_id res chain seq x y z
N MET A 1 13.69 -22.03 6.10
CA MET A 1 14.51 -21.08 6.88
C MET A 1 15.80 -20.83 6.11
N ALA A 2 16.30 -19.60 6.09
CA ALA A 2 17.56 -19.23 5.45
C ALA A 2 18.47 -18.55 6.49
N ASN A 3 19.78 -18.75 6.38
CA ASN A 3 20.77 -18.15 7.26
C ASN A 3 21.35 -16.89 6.61
N LEU A 4 21.51 -15.84 7.41
CA LEU A 4 22.13 -14.57 7.01
C LEU A 4 23.33 -14.31 7.90
N THR A 5 24.50 -14.09 7.30
CA THR A 5 25.71 -13.65 8.00
C THR A 5 25.96 -12.18 7.68
N LEU A 6 26.13 -11.36 8.70
CA LEU A 6 26.40 -9.93 8.59
C LEU A 6 27.71 -9.61 9.30
N VAL A 7 28.54 -8.78 8.67
CA VAL A 7 29.69 -8.16 9.33
C VAL A 7 29.26 -6.78 9.78
N ILE A 8 29.32 -6.54 11.10
CA ILE A 8 28.99 -5.27 11.72
C ILE A 8 30.02 -4.98 12.81
N ASP A 9 30.12 -3.71 13.20
CA ASP A 9 30.95 -3.28 14.30
C ASP A 9 30.57 -3.98 15.62
N ASP A 10 31.58 -4.43 16.37
CA ASP A 10 31.39 -5.20 17.59
C ASP A 10 30.74 -4.38 18.72
N GLU A 11 31.09 -3.09 18.85
CA GLU A 11 30.46 -2.22 19.84
C GLU A 11 28.99 -1.98 19.51
N LEU A 12 28.67 -1.83 18.23
CA LEU A 12 27.31 -1.70 17.75
C LEU A 12 26.49 -2.97 18.05
N LEU A 13 27.05 -4.15 17.75
CA LEU A 13 26.40 -5.43 18.05
C LEU A 13 26.16 -5.58 19.57
N GLN A 14 27.13 -5.19 20.39
CA GLN A 14 27.00 -5.28 21.84
C GLN A 14 25.90 -4.36 22.37
N LYS A 15 25.85 -3.09 21.91
CA LYS A 15 24.77 -2.15 22.26
C LYS A 15 23.40 -2.69 21.84
N ALA A 16 23.30 -3.25 20.63
CA ALA A 16 22.06 -3.85 20.13
C ALA A 16 21.61 -5.04 20.99
N ARG A 17 22.54 -5.90 21.44
CA ARG A 17 22.24 -7.02 22.33
C ARG A 17 21.72 -6.58 23.69
N ILE A 18 22.37 -5.60 24.32
CA ILE A 18 21.93 -5.04 25.61
C ILE A 18 20.50 -4.49 25.49
N ARG A 19 20.25 -3.71 24.44
CA ARG A 19 18.94 -3.14 24.18
C ARG A 19 17.88 -4.23 23.94
N ALA A 20 18.15 -5.17 23.05
CA ALA A 20 17.23 -6.26 22.74
C ALA A 20 16.87 -7.07 24.00
N ALA A 21 17.86 -7.36 24.85
CA ALA A 21 17.62 -8.05 26.11
C ALA A 21 16.73 -7.24 27.06
N SER A 22 16.95 -5.91 27.16
CA SER A 22 16.10 -5.03 27.99
C SER A 22 14.66 -4.96 27.49
N GLU A 23 14.44 -5.13 26.19
CA GLU A 23 13.13 -5.17 25.54
C GLU A 23 12.51 -6.60 25.52
N GLY A 24 13.17 -7.59 26.14
CA GLY A 24 12.70 -8.98 26.18
C GLY A 24 12.75 -9.69 24.82
N THR A 25 13.61 -9.23 23.91
CA THR A 25 13.77 -9.74 22.54
C THR A 25 15.21 -10.15 22.23
N SER A 26 15.51 -10.43 20.97
CA SER A 26 16.86 -10.73 20.49
C SER A 26 17.19 -9.91 19.24
N VAL A 27 18.49 -9.68 19.00
CA VAL A 27 18.95 -9.01 17.77
C VAL A 27 18.45 -9.73 16.52
N ASN A 28 18.41 -11.07 16.53
CA ASN A 28 17.87 -11.85 15.41
C ASN A 28 16.38 -11.59 15.18
N ALA A 29 15.59 -11.42 16.23
CA ALA A 29 14.16 -11.09 16.08
C ALA A 29 14.00 -9.70 15.46
N VAL A 30 14.75 -8.71 15.95
CA VAL A 30 14.75 -7.34 15.40
C VAL A 30 15.18 -7.32 13.93
N VAL A 31 16.26 -8.02 13.57
CA VAL A 31 16.74 -8.09 12.17
C VAL A 31 15.70 -8.75 11.27
N ARG A 32 15.05 -9.84 11.72
CA ARG A 32 13.99 -10.49 10.95
C ARG A 32 12.82 -9.53 10.70
N GLU A 33 12.39 -8.81 11.72
CA GLU A 33 11.31 -7.83 11.58
C GLU A 33 11.71 -6.72 10.60
N GLN A 34 12.92 -6.19 10.70
CA GLN A 34 13.35 -5.13 9.79
C GLN A 34 13.51 -5.59 8.35
N ILE A 35 13.99 -6.81 8.10
CA ILE A 35 14.02 -7.38 6.75
C ILE A 35 12.60 -7.56 6.23
N ALA A 36 11.66 -8.02 7.05
CA ALA A 36 10.26 -8.17 6.66
C ALA A 36 9.62 -6.82 6.30
N ARG A 37 9.85 -5.77 7.09
CA ARG A 37 9.38 -4.41 6.79
C ARG A 37 10.03 -3.84 5.53
N TYR A 38 11.32 -4.09 5.34
CA TYR A 38 12.05 -3.68 4.14
C TYR A 38 11.49 -4.35 2.88
N ALA A 39 11.19 -5.65 2.95
CA ALA A 39 10.58 -6.40 1.85
C ALA A 39 9.13 -5.95 1.58
N SER A 40 8.33 -5.77 2.63
CA SER A 40 6.91 -5.44 2.51
C SER A 40 6.66 -4.06 1.89
N GLY A 41 7.53 -3.07 2.16
CA GLY A 41 7.43 -1.76 1.52
C GLY A 41 7.54 -1.82 -0.01
N ARG A 42 8.41 -2.69 -0.52
CA ARG A 42 8.54 -2.95 -1.96
C ARG A 42 7.31 -3.67 -2.51
N GLU A 43 6.82 -4.69 -1.81
CA GLU A 43 5.64 -5.43 -2.26
C GLU A 43 4.36 -4.59 -2.21
N ALA A 44 4.19 -3.71 -1.23
CA ALA A 44 3.04 -2.79 -1.16
C ALA A 44 3.03 -1.82 -2.34
N ARG A 45 4.20 -1.27 -2.71
CA ARG A 45 4.35 -0.42 -3.90
C ARG A 45 4.05 -1.20 -5.18
N LEU A 46 4.57 -2.42 -5.32
CA LEU A 46 4.32 -3.24 -6.49
C LEU A 46 2.84 -3.65 -6.61
N ARG A 47 2.18 -3.96 -5.49
CA ARG A 47 0.73 -4.21 -5.45
C ARG A 47 -0.07 -2.97 -5.88
N ALA A 48 0.26 -1.79 -5.36
CA ALA A 48 -0.41 -0.55 -5.75
C ALA A 48 -0.26 -0.24 -7.26
N LEU A 49 0.90 -0.54 -7.85
CA LEU A 49 1.10 -0.42 -9.30
C LEU A 49 0.26 -1.44 -10.08
N ALA A 50 0.25 -2.70 -9.65
CA ALA A 50 -0.59 -3.73 -10.28
C ALA A 50 -2.09 -3.42 -10.18
N ASP A 51 -2.55 -2.87 -9.04
CA ASP A 51 -3.93 -2.44 -8.84
C ASP A 51 -4.30 -1.26 -9.74
N LEU A 52 -3.35 -0.33 -9.98
CA LEU A 52 -3.52 0.77 -10.92
C LEU A 52 -3.63 0.28 -12.36
N ASP A 53 -2.75 -0.63 -12.78
CA ASP A 53 -2.81 -1.22 -14.12
C ASP A 53 -4.15 -1.96 -14.33
N ALA A 54 -4.56 -2.77 -13.36
CA ALA A 54 -5.85 -3.45 -13.39
C ALA A 54 -7.06 -2.49 -13.36
N LEU A 55 -6.93 -1.32 -12.73
CA LEU A 55 -7.95 -0.27 -12.80
C LEU A 55 -8.02 0.31 -14.22
N VAL A 56 -6.87 0.66 -14.81
CA VAL A 56 -6.79 1.19 -16.17
C VAL A 56 -7.37 0.21 -17.18
N ASP A 57 -7.05 -1.08 -17.09
CA ASP A 57 -7.57 -2.12 -17.99
C ASP A 57 -9.09 -2.27 -17.91
N ARG A 58 -9.69 -2.04 -16.73
CA ARG A 58 -11.15 -2.10 -16.53
C ARG A 58 -11.85 -0.82 -16.97
N LEU A 59 -11.16 0.31 -16.94
CA LEU A 59 -11.71 1.58 -17.38
C LEU A 59 -11.76 1.57 -18.91
N GLN A 60 -12.96 1.42 -19.48
CA GLN A 60 -13.16 1.78 -20.87
C GLN A 60 -12.98 3.30 -20.98
N PRO A 61 -12.16 3.82 -21.91
CA PRO A 61 -12.09 5.24 -22.16
C PRO A 61 -13.48 5.72 -22.61
N SER A 62 -14.22 6.36 -21.70
CA SER A 62 -15.54 6.91 -22.01
C SER A 62 -15.45 8.31 -22.64
N SER A 63 -14.23 8.83 -22.81
CA SER A 63 -13.96 10.09 -23.48
C SER A 63 -13.97 9.87 -24.99
N GLY A 64 -15.16 9.60 -25.53
CA GLY A 64 -15.39 9.73 -26.97
C GLY A 64 -15.20 11.17 -27.43
N ASP A 65 -15.08 11.36 -28.74
CA ASP A 65 -14.90 12.68 -29.35
C ASP A 65 -16.04 13.61 -28.91
N GLY A 66 -15.69 14.71 -28.24
CA GLY A 66 -16.63 15.69 -27.68
C GLY A 66 -16.99 15.54 -26.20
N TRP A 67 -16.42 14.59 -25.45
CA TRP A 67 -16.59 14.54 -24.00
C TRP A 67 -15.72 15.60 -23.30
N THR A 68 -16.36 16.59 -22.69
CA THR A 68 -15.72 17.59 -21.81
C THR A 68 -16.15 17.37 -20.37
N PHE A 69 -15.18 17.34 -19.46
CA PHE A 69 -15.44 17.25 -18.02
C PHE A 69 -15.99 18.59 -17.49
N ASP A 70 -17.26 18.64 -17.10
CA ASP A 70 -17.81 19.68 -16.24
C ASP A 70 -18.08 19.11 -14.84
N ARG A 71 -17.52 19.77 -13.83
CA ARG A 71 -17.71 19.38 -12.43
C ARG A 71 -19.18 19.52 -12.01
N ASN A 72 -19.89 20.54 -12.49
CA ASN A 72 -21.25 20.83 -12.06
C ASN A 72 -22.23 19.73 -12.47
N ASP A 73 -22.09 19.17 -13.67
CA ASP A 73 -22.91 18.06 -14.18
C ASP A 73 -22.86 16.83 -13.26
N ILE A 74 -21.67 16.48 -12.74
CA ILE A 74 -21.47 15.35 -11.83
C ILE A 74 -22.10 15.63 -10.46
N TYR A 75 -22.03 16.88 -9.98
CA TYR A 75 -22.65 17.28 -8.72
C TYR A 75 -24.18 17.22 -8.83
N GLU A 76 -24.77 17.64 -9.95
CA GLU A 76 -26.20 17.57 -10.20
C GLU A 76 -26.70 16.11 -10.32
N GLU A 77 -25.95 15.24 -10.99
CA GLU A 77 -26.25 13.81 -11.13
C GLU A 77 -26.20 13.06 -9.79
N ARG A 78 -25.24 13.40 -8.92
CA ARG A 78 -25.10 12.80 -7.57
C ARG A 78 -26.05 13.37 -6.52
N MET A 79 -26.56 14.60 -6.70
CA MET A 79 -27.46 15.26 -5.75
C MET A 79 -28.94 15.14 -6.12
N SER A 80 -29.28 14.60 -7.29
CA SER A 80 -30.68 14.43 -7.69
C SER A 80 -31.33 13.24 -6.95
N PRO A 81 -32.40 13.46 -6.15
CA PRO A 81 -33.15 12.37 -5.55
C PRO A 81 -34.16 11.84 -6.59
N HIS A 82 -33.79 10.82 -7.37
CA HIS A 82 -34.75 10.10 -8.20
C HIS A 82 -34.51 8.59 -8.11
N GLY A 83 -35.14 7.95 -7.13
CA GLY A 83 -35.66 6.60 -7.33
C GLY A 83 -36.95 6.72 -8.15
N PRO A 84 -37.22 5.85 -9.13
CA PRO A 84 -38.40 6.00 -10.00
C PRO A 84 -39.67 5.88 -9.17
N ALA A 85 -40.57 6.87 -9.31
CA ALA A 85 -41.94 6.75 -8.84
C ALA A 85 -42.60 5.56 -9.55
N ARG A 86 -42.99 4.53 -8.79
CA ARG A 86 -43.85 3.48 -9.30
C ARG A 86 -45.26 4.04 -9.41
N GLU A 87 -45.68 4.37 -10.62
CA GLU A 87 -47.09 4.62 -10.95
C GLU A 87 -47.88 3.30 -10.84
N GLN A 88 -49.02 3.34 -10.14
CA GLN A 88 -50.05 2.30 -10.08
C GLN A 88 -51.26 2.76 -10.87
#